data_AF-A0A842TJ16-F1
#
_entry.id   AF-A0A842TJ16-F1
#
_cell.length_a   1.000
_cell.length_b   1.000
_cell.length_c   1.000
_cell.angle_alpha   90.00
_cell.angle_beta   90.00
_cell.angle_gamma   90.00
#
_symmetry.space_group_name_H-M   'P 1'
#
loop_
_entity.id
_entity.type
_entity.pdbx_description
1 polymer ?
#
loop_
_entity_poly.entity_id
_entity_poly.type
_entity_poly.pdbx_seq_one_letter_code
_entity_poly.pdbx_strand_id
1 'polypeptide(L)'
;MIESKSIIKYYSFIVLIINILTFLFNLLPFLGLITIKIAASILFIVTFFINFCLIILNFKLVNRKDPKGGRWIKNVCWITIFVYFFAIFFLGVSPFLYSFLNIFNIPYLILAYSIFFGMGILIGILDLLNLNRSEAWL
;
A
#
# COMPACT_ATOMS: atom_id res chain seq x y z
N MET A 1 -17.08 -18.17 -9.14
CA MET A 1 -16.28 -18.28 -7.90
C MET A 1 -14.85 -18.81 -8.12
N ILE A 2 -14.61 -19.75 -9.04
CA ILE A 2 -13.25 -20.25 -9.35
C ILE A 2 -12.45 -19.19 -10.15
N GLU A 3 -13.05 -18.57 -11.16
CA GLU A 3 -12.42 -17.52 -11.97
C GLU A 3 -12.12 -16.24 -11.18
N SER A 4 -12.98 -15.88 -10.23
CA SER A 4 -12.75 -14.70 -9.38
C SER A 4 -11.55 -14.90 -8.44
N LYS A 5 -11.30 -16.13 -7.97
CA LYS A 5 -10.13 -16.43 -7.12
C LYS A 5 -8.82 -16.36 -7.88
N SER A 6 -8.75 -16.87 -9.10
CA SER A 6 -7.53 -16.75 -9.90
C SER A 6 -7.19 -15.28 -10.19
N ILE A 7 -8.19 -14.46 -10.52
CA ILE A 7 -8.01 -13.01 -10.75
C ILE A 7 -7.47 -12.31 -9.51
N ILE A 8 -8.07 -12.54 -8.33
CA ILE A 8 -7.59 -11.95 -7.07
C ILE A 8 -6.15 -12.40 -6.77
N LYS A 9 -5.82 -13.67 -7.01
CA LYS A 9 -4.45 -14.18 -6.81
C LYS A 9 -3.42 -13.43 -7.65
N TYR A 10 -3.67 -13.31 -8.96
CA TYR A 10 -2.76 -12.59 -9.84
C TYR A 10 -2.69 -11.12 -9.46
N TYR A 11 -3.82 -10.50 -9.14
CA TYR A 11 -3.88 -9.10 -8.76
C TYR A 11 -3.12 -8.82 -7.45
N SER A 12 -3.34 -9.60 -6.39
CA SER A 12 -2.62 -9.46 -5.12
C SER A 12 -1.12 -9.72 -5.28
N PHE A 13 -0.72 -10.64 -6.16
CA PHE A 13 0.70 -10.88 -6.46
C PHE A 13 1.35 -9.71 -7.22
N ILE A 14 0.66 -9.16 -8.21
CA ILE A 14 1.09 -7.96 -8.94
C ILE A 14 1.22 -6.78 -7.98
N VAL A 15 0.21 -6.55 -7.13
CA VAL A 15 0.23 -5.47 -6.12
C VAL A 15 1.42 -5.64 -5.17
N LEU A 16 1.71 -6.88 -4.72
CA LEU A 16 2.85 -7.16 -3.86
C LEU A 16 4.19 -6.81 -4.55
N ILE A 17 4.40 -7.26 -5.78
CA ILE A 17 5.62 -6.95 -6.55
C ILE A 17 5.75 -5.43 -6.75
N ILE A 18 4.66 -4.77 -7.16
CA ILE A 18 4.67 -3.33 -7.41
C ILE A 18 5.00 -2.55 -6.14
N ASN A 19 4.44 -2.93 -4.98
CA ASN A 19 4.79 -2.26 -3.72
C ASN A 19 6.26 -2.44 -3.33
N ILE A 20 6.82 -3.65 -3.48
CA ILE A 20 8.23 -3.91 -3.18
C ILE A 20 9.14 -3.10 -4.11
N LEU A 21 8.89 -3.16 -5.42
CA LEU A 21 9.68 -2.41 -6.40
C LEU A 21 9.56 -0.91 -6.18
N THR A 22 8.36 -0.41 -5.90
CA THR A 22 8.13 1.01 -5.65
C THR A 22 8.80 1.47 -4.38
N PHE A 23 8.79 0.64 -3.32
CA PHE A 23 9.51 0.93 -2.09
C PHE A 23 11.01 1.08 -2.37
N LEU A 24 11.64 0.09 -3.01
CA LEU A 24 13.06 0.14 -3.36
C LEU A 24 13.39 1.34 -4.27
N PHE A 25 12.55 1.61 -5.27
CA PHE A 25 12.75 2.73 -6.18
C PHE A 25 12.62 4.07 -5.48
N ASN A 26 11.73 4.21 -4.49
CA ASN A 26 11.60 5.43 -3.68
C ASN A 26 12.75 5.64 -2.69
N LEU A 27 13.67 4.68 -2.53
CA LEU A 27 14.92 4.87 -1.80
C LEU A 27 16.05 5.45 -2.69
N LEU A 28 16.00 5.26 -4.01
CA LEU A 28 17.00 5.79 -4.94
C LEU A 28 17.11 7.33 -4.98
N PRO A 29 16.02 8.11 -4.82
CA PRO A 29 16.09 9.57 -4.71
C PRO A 29 17.06 10.12 -3.65
N PHE A 30 17.40 9.34 -2.62
CA PHE A 30 18.39 9.72 -1.61
C PHE A 30 19.82 9.82 -2.17
N LEU A 31 20.08 9.30 -3.38
CA LEU A 31 21.34 9.45 -4.11
C LEU A 31 21.50 10.83 -4.79
N GLY A 32 20.48 11.69 -4.72
CA GLY A 32 20.58 13.09 -5.15
C GLY A 32 20.20 13.38 -6.62
N LEU A 33 19.84 12.36 -7.40
CA LEU A 33 19.49 12.51 -8.82
C LEU A 33 18.05 13.05 -9.01
N ILE A 34 17.90 14.20 -9.67
CA ILE A 34 16.61 14.89 -9.88
C ILE A 34 15.64 14.09 -10.75
N THR A 35 16.13 13.47 -11.82
CA THR A 35 15.31 12.62 -12.71
C THR A 35 14.71 11.43 -11.96
N ILE A 36 15.45 10.85 -11.02
CA ILE A 36 14.97 9.74 -10.17
C ILE A 36 13.87 10.22 -9.22
N LYS A 37 13.97 11.44 -8.67
CA LYS A 37 12.94 12.01 -7.80
C LYS A 37 11.58 12.12 -8.51
N ILE A 38 11.56 12.62 -9.74
CA ILE A 38 10.32 12.77 -10.52
C ILE A 38 9.73 11.40 -10.85
N ALA A 39 10.56 10.46 -11.32
CA ALA A 39 10.12 9.10 -11.63
C ALA A 39 9.57 8.38 -10.37
N ALA A 40 10.20 8.56 -9.21
CA ALA A 40 9.77 7.96 -7.95
C ALA A 40 8.41 8.50 -7.50
N SER A 41 8.15 9.81 -7.65
CA SER A 41 6.85 10.42 -7.36
C SER A 41 5.74 9.89 -8.29
N ILE A 42 6.01 9.74 -9.59
CA ILE A 42 5.02 9.16 -10.53
C ILE A 42 4.71 7.71 -10.12
N LEU A 43 5.74 6.92 -9.83
CA LEU A 43 5.58 5.53 -9.42
C LEU A 43 4.82 5.41 -8.09
N PHE A 44 5.08 6.31 -7.12
CA PHE A 44 4.33 6.40 -5.87
C PHE A 44 2.83 6.60 -6.13
N ILE A 45 2.46 7.55 -7.00
CA ILE A 45 1.05 7.84 -7.33
C ILE A 45 0.38 6.63 -7.99
N VAL A 46 1.05 5.99 -8.95
CA VAL A 46 0.53 4.79 -9.61
C VAL A 46 0.30 3.66 -8.60
N THR A 47 1.28 3.41 -7.72
CA THR A 47 1.19 2.38 -6.69
C THR A 47 0.11 2.70 -5.64
N PHE A 48 -0.09 3.99 -5.32
CA PHE A 48 -1.21 4.43 -4.48
C PHE A 48 -2.55 4.02 -5.07
N PHE A 49 -2.81 4.32 -6.34
CA PHE A 49 -4.07 3.95 -7.00
C PHE A 49 -4.27 2.43 -7.06
N ILE A 50 -3.20 1.67 -7.33
CA ILE A 50 -3.25 0.20 -7.35
C ILE A 50 -3.63 -0.36 -5.97
N ASN A 51 -3.00 0.13 -4.90
CA ASN A 51 -3.35 -0.27 -3.54
C ASN A 51 -4.79 0.12 -3.17
N PHE A 52 -5.24 1.30 -3.59
CA PHE A 52 -6.60 1.75 -3.34
C PHE A 52 -7.63 0.86 -4.04
N CYS A 53 -7.35 0.45 -5.29
CA CYS A 53 -8.16 -0.53 -6.01
C CYS A 53 -8.20 -1.88 -5.29
N LEU A 54 -7.07 -2.37 -4.77
CA LEU A 54 -7.04 -3.61 -3.98
C LEU A 54 -7.92 -3.51 -2.72
N ILE A 55 -7.84 -2.39 -2.01
CA ILE A 55 -8.68 -2.14 -0.83
C ILE A 55 -10.17 -2.17 -1.19
N ILE A 56 -10.58 -1.52 -2.28
CA ILE A 56 -11.97 -1.53 -2.75
C ILE A 56 -12.41 -2.96 -3.11
N LEU A 57 -11.58 -3.70 -3.83
CA LEU A 57 -11.86 -5.09 -4.18
C LEU A 57 -12.03 -5.95 -2.93
N ASN A 58 -11.17 -5.79 -1.92
CA ASN A 58 -11.28 -6.50 -0.67
C ASN A 58 -12.54 -6.11 0.11
N PHE A 59 -12.97 -4.85 0.10
CA PHE A 59 -14.25 -4.49 0.69
C PHE A 59 -15.44 -5.15 -0.01
N LYS A 60 -15.38 -5.30 -1.33
CA LYS A 60 -16.46 -5.87 -2.14
C LYS A 60 -16.51 -7.41 -2.05
N LEU A 61 -15.36 -8.07 -2.07
CA LEU A 61 -15.26 -9.52 -2.27
C LEU A 61 -15.00 -10.31 -0.98
N VAL A 62 -14.49 -9.67 0.07
CA VAL A 62 -14.20 -10.38 1.33
C VAL A 62 -15.46 -10.53 2.18
N ASN A 63 -15.69 -11.75 2.67
CA ASN A 63 -16.81 -12.08 3.53
C ASN A 63 -16.56 -11.60 4.97
N ARG A 64 -17.29 -10.56 5.40
CA ARG A 64 -17.20 -10.01 6.76
C ARG A 64 -17.67 -10.97 7.86
N LYS A 65 -18.42 -12.02 7.50
CA LYS A 65 -18.95 -13.00 8.44
C LYS A 65 -17.91 -14.06 8.83
N ASP A 66 -16.82 -14.22 8.07
CA ASP A 66 -15.71 -15.11 8.46
C ASP A 66 -14.85 -14.44 9.55
N PRO A 67 -14.85 -14.97 10.79
CA PRO A 67 -14.10 -14.37 11.89
C PRO A 67 -12.59 -14.62 11.80
N LYS A 68 -12.14 -15.62 11.04
CA LYS A 68 -10.72 -16.05 11.03
C LYS A 68 -9.90 -15.37 9.94
N GLY A 69 -10.48 -15.02 8.79
CA GLY A 69 -9.77 -14.40 7.68
C GLY A 69 -10.46 -13.13 7.19
N GLY A 70 -11.72 -13.25 6.79
CA GLY A 70 -12.42 -12.16 6.11
C GLY A 70 -12.60 -10.88 6.93
N ARG A 71 -12.95 -11.01 8.23
CA ARG A 71 -13.01 -9.86 9.14
C ARG A 71 -11.64 -9.20 9.33
N TRP A 72 -10.57 -9.99 9.39
CA TRP A 72 -9.23 -9.48 9.63
C TRP A 72 -8.71 -8.69 8.42
N ILE A 73 -8.89 -9.21 7.20
CA ILE A 73 -8.54 -8.51 5.95
C ILE A 73 -9.25 -7.15 5.87
N LYS A 74 -10.56 -7.10 6.18
CA LYS A 74 -11.31 -5.82 6.18
C LYS A 74 -10.82 -4.83 7.22
N ASN A 75 -10.47 -5.29 8.42
CA ASN A 75 -9.93 -4.42 9.46
C ASN A 75 -8.57 -3.84 9.04
N VAL A 76 -7.70 -4.66 8.45
CA VAL A 76 -6.42 -4.20 7.91
C VAL A 76 -6.65 -3.19 6.78
N CYS A 77 -7.61 -3.42 5.88
CA CYS A 77 -7.97 -2.45 4.84
C CYS A 77 -8.42 -1.09 5.42
N TRP A 78 -9.22 -1.08 6.49
CA TRP A 78 -9.61 0.15 7.19
C TRP A 78 -8.41 0.88 7.80
N ILE A 79 -7.53 0.13 8.49
CA ILE A 79 -6.30 0.68 9.06
C ILE A 79 -5.42 1.26 7.94
N THR A 80 -5.30 0.57 6.81
CA THR A 80 -4.52 1.04 5.66
C THR A 80 -5.07 2.34 5.10
N ILE A 81 -6.40 2.49 4.95
CA ILE A 81 -6.99 3.76 4.50
C ILE A 81 -6.61 4.90 5.46
N PHE A 82 -6.77 4.68 6.76
CA PHE A 82 -6.43 5.67 7.77
C PHE A 82 -4.95 6.05 7.66
N VAL A 83 -4.06 5.06 7.64
CA VAL A 83 -2.62 5.25 7.48
C VAL A 83 -2.27 6.00 6.19
N TYR A 84 -2.92 5.68 5.06
CA TYR A 84 -2.69 6.35 3.79
C TYR A 84 -3.12 7.82 3.83
N PHE A 85 -4.25 8.11 4.48
CA PHE A 85 -4.69 9.48 4.69
C PHE A 85 -3.66 10.29 5.48
N PHE A 86 -3.14 9.74 6.58
CA PHE A 86 -2.06 10.38 7.35
C PHE A 86 -0.79 10.52 6.53
N ALA A 87 -0.36 9.48 5.82
CA ALA A 87 0.86 9.52 5.00
C ALA A 87 0.76 10.59 3.91
N ILE A 88 -0.37 10.69 3.21
CA ILE A 88 -0.62 11.73 2.20
C ILE A 88 -0.65 13.11 2.86
N PHE A 89 -1.32 13.26 4.00
CA PHE A 89 -1.35 14.51 4.74
C PHE A 89 0.07 14.97 5.11
N PHE A 90 0.89 14.07 5.68
CA PHE A 90 2.29 14.37 6.01
C PHE A 90 3.11 14.74 4.77
N LEU A 91 2.99 13.99 3.67
CA LEU A 91 3.69 14.29 2.42
C LEU A 91 3.24 15.62 1.82
N GLY A 92 1.96 15.98 1.90
CA GLY A 92 1.38 17.21 1.38
C GLY A 92 1.66 18.45 2.24
N VAL A 93 1.79 18.30 3.56
CA VAL A 93 2.18 19.39 4.47
C VAL A 93 3.70 19.57 4.53
N SER A 94 4.46 18.55 4.09
CA SER A 94 5.93 18.60 4.10
C SER A 94 6.51 19.88 3.46
N PRO A 95 6.06 20.39 2.29
CA PRO A 95 6.58 21.64 1.71
C PRO A 95 6.42 22.87 2.61
N PHE A 96 5.39 22.90 3.47
CA PHE A 96 5.10 24.00 4.41
C PHE A 96 5.87 23.87 5.73
N LEU A 97 6.11 22.64 6.20
CA LEU A 97 6.93 22.39 7.41
C LEU A 97 8.44 22.42 7.13
N TYR A 98 8.86 22.16 5.89
CA TYR A 98 10.27 22.17 5.48
C TYR A 98 10.94 23.55 5.61
N SER A 99 10.20 24.66 5.69
CA SER A 99 10.79 25.97 5.99
C SER A 99 11.26 26.10 7.45
N PHE A 100 10.79 25.25 8.37
CA PHE A 100 11.07 25.35 9.81
C PHE A 100 12.00 24.25 10.37
N LEU A 101 12.13 23.08 9.73
CA LEU A 101 12.87 21.93 10.28
C LEU A 101 13.84 21.34 9.25
N ASN A 102 15.03 21.92 9.13
CA ASN A 102 15.96 21.63 8.03
C ASN A 102 16.91 20.43 8.26
N ILE A 103 16.83 19.70 9.39
CA ILE A 103 17.89 18.74 9.79
C ILE A 103 17.38 17.31 10.04
N PHE A 104 16.07 17.09 10.21
CA PHE A 104 15.51 15.76 10.51
C PHE A 104 14.82 15.06 9.32
N ASN A 105 15.06 15.46 8.06
CA ASN A 105 14.14 15.15 6.95
C ASN A 105 14.22 13.73 6.34
N ILE A 106 15.40 13.10 6.34
CA ILE A 106 15.60 11.81 5.65
C ILE A 106 14.90 10.64 6.39
N PRO A 107 15.06 10.48 7.72
CA PRO A 107 14.43 9.37 8.44
C PRO A 107 12.89 9.39 8.38
N TYR A 108 12.28 10.57 8.39
CA TYR A 108 10.82 10.71 8.39
C TYR A 108 10.20 10.38 7.03
N LEU A 109 10.85 10.77 5.93
CA LEU A 109 10.43 10.36 4.59
C LEU A 109 10.55 8.84 4.41
N ILE A 110 11.66 8.26 4.85
CA ILE A 110 11.86 6.80 4.82
C ILE A 110 10.77 6.10 5.64
N LEU A 111 10.46 6.60 6.84
CA LEU A 111 9.41 6.04 7.69
C LEU A 111 8.03 6.14 7.03
N ALA A 112 7.68 7.30 6.46
CA ALA A 112 6.39 7.50 5.78
C ALA A 112 6.22 6.55 4.58
N TYR A 113 7.26 6.42 3.73
CA TYR A 113 7.25 5.46 2.64
C TYR A 113 7.19 4.01 3.13
N SER A 114 7.96 3.66 4.17
CA SER A 114 7.98 2.30 4.73
C SER A 114 6.61 1.89 5.27
N ILE A 115 5.94 2.80 5.98
CA ILE A 115 4.58 2.58 6.48
C ILE A 115 3.61 2.44 5.31
N PHE A 116 3.70 3.32 4.31
CA PHE A 116 2.81 3.31 3.15
C PHE A 116 2.91 1.98 2.37
N PHE A 117 4.11 1.65 1.89
CA PHE A 117 4.31 0.44 1.09
C PHE A 117 4.19 -0.83 1.94
N GLY A 118 4.60 -0.78 3.21
CA GLY A 118 4.47 -1.89 4.15
C GLY A 118 3.01 -2.34 4.34
N MET A 119 2.07 -1.40 4.42
CA MET A 119 0.64 -1.73 4.51
C MET A 119 0.09 -2.32 3.21
N GLY A 120 0.53 -1.84 2.06
CA GLY A 120 0.19 -2.44 0.76
C GLY A 120 0.70 -3.89 0.62
N ILE A 121 1.94 -4.14 1.03
CA ILE A 121 2.53 -5.49 1.09
C ILE A 121 1.75 -6.38 2.04
N LEU A 122 1.42 -5.89 3.24
CA LEU A 122 0.66 -6.64 4.24
C LEU A 122 -0.68 -7.12 3.70
N ILE A 123 -1.46 -6.25 3.04
CA ILE A 123 -2.74 -6.65 2.43
C ILE A 123 -2.50 -7.74 1.38
N GLY A 124 -1.52 -7.56 0.49
CA GLY A 124 -1.21 -8.56 -0.54
C GLY A 124 -0.86 -9.93 0.04
N ILE A 125 -0.09 -9.99 1.13
CA ILE A 125 0.23 -11.24 1.84
C ILE A 125 -1.04 -11.86 2.44
N LEU A 126 -1.88 -11.06 3.10
CA LEU A 126 -3.09 -11.56 3.74
C LEU A 126 -4.09 -12.15 2.74
N ASP A 127 -4.22 -11.52 1.58
CA ASP A 127 -5.05 -12.04 0.48
C ASP A 127 -4.51 -13.39 0.00
N LEU A 128 -3.20 -13.49 -0.25
CA LEU A 128 -2.56 -14.73 -0.70
C LEU A 128 -2.67 -15.87 0.32
N LEU A 129 -2.56 -15.57 1.63
CA LEU A 129 -2.70 -16.57 2.70
C LEU A 129 -4.14 -17.08 2.83
N ASN A 130 -5.14 -16.24 2.61
CA ASN A 130 -6.55 -16.60 2.77
C ASN A 130 -7.23 -17.03 1.46
N LEU A 131 -6.50 -17.05 0.34
CA LEU A 131 -7.04 -17.27 -1.00
C LEU A 131 -7.73 -18.64 -1.18
N ASN A 132 -7.19 -19.67 -0.52
CA ASN A 132 -7.74 -21.02 -0.58
C ASN A 132 -8.97 -21.21 0.33
N ARG A 133 -9.24 -20.28 1.25
CA ARG A 133 -10.35 -20.38 2.19
C ARG A 133 -11.63 -19.84 1.55
N SER A 134 -12.47 -20.72 1.00
CA SER A 134 -13.75 -20.35 0.38
C SER A 134 -14.64 -19.49 1.27
N GLU A 135 -14.60 -19.70 2.59
CA GLU A 135 -15.39 -18.94 3.57
C GLU A 135 -15.00 -17.45 3.67
N ALA A 136 -13.76 -17.11 3.34
CA ALA A 136 -13.23 -15.74 3.42
C ALA A 136 -13.67 -14.87 2.23
N TRP A 137 -14.18 -15.47 1.15
CA TRP A 137 -14.55 -14.80 -0.10
C TRP A 137 -16.05 -14.99 -0.38
N LEU A 138 -16.70 -13.93 -0.87
CA LEU A 138 -18.11 -13.92 -1.27
C LEU A 138 -18.32 -14.46 -2.69
#